data_AF-A0A5P9D4E0-F1
#
_entry.id   AF-A0A5P9D4E0-F1
#
_cell.length_a   1.000
_cell.length_b   1.000
_cell.length_c   1.000
_cell.angle_alpha   90.00
_cell.angle_beta   90.00
_cell.angle_gamma   90.00
#
_symmetry.space_group_name_H-M   'P 1'
#
loop_
_entity.id
_entity.type
_entity.pdbx_description
1 polymer ?
#
loop_
_entity_poly.entity_id
_entity_poly.type
_entity_poly.pdbx_seq_one_letter_code
_entity_poly.pdbx_strand_id
1 'polypeptide(L)' 'MLIPNLKRIKVSSVHKLRSWLGNSPIQNQRVMFVTCNKTSARKFLSRESVQKTLAEYGWAVETRYTLNGNLVGHVASLS' A
#
# COMPACT_ATOMS: atom_id res chain seq x y z
N MET A 1 -14.93 -7.37 11.28
CA MET A 1 -14.38 -6.77 10.04
C MET A 1 -13.87 -7.89 9.14
N LEU A 2 -14.38 -8.00 7.91
CA LEU A 2 -13.84 -8.92 6.90
C LEU A 2 -12.79 -8.17 6.07
N ILE A 3 -11.52 -8.51 6.25
CA ILE A 3 -10.43 -7.97 5.44
C ILE A 3 -10.51 -8.65 4.06
N PRO A 4 -10.55 -7.89 2.95
CA PRO A 4 -10.76 -8.48 1.63
C PRO A 4 -9.57 -9.37 1.24
N ASN A 5 -9.87 -10.46 0.53
CA ASN A 5 -8.85 -11.38 0.00
C ASN A 5 -8.22 -10.79 -1.27
N LEU A 6 -7.37 -9.78 -1.09
CA LEU A 6 -6.61 -9.11 -2.15
C LEU A 6 -5.16 -9.58 -2.15
N LYS A 7 -4.50 -9.48 -3.31
CA LYS A 7 -3.05 -9.65 -3.41
C LYS A 7 -2.36 -8.65 -2.48
N ARG A 8 -1.57 -9.17 -1.53
CA ARG A 8 -0.87 -8.37 -0.52
C ARG A 8 0.55 -8.08 -0.95
N ILE A 9 0.89 -6.80 -1.09
CA ILE A 9 2.22 -6.34 -1.47
C ILE A 9 2.88 -5.70 -0.25
N LYS A 10 3.92 -6.33 0.30
CA LYS A 10 4.65 -5.78 1.44
C LYS A 10 5.60 -4.68 0.96
N VAL A 11 5.40 -3.47 1.48
CA VAL A 11 6.24 -2.31 1.18
C VAL A 11 6.83 -1.76 2.47
N SER A 12 8.16 -1.66 2.51
CA SER A 12 8.89 -1.17 3.67
C SER A 12 9.53 0.21 3.45
N SER A 13 9.35 0.79 2.26
CA SER A 13 9.84 2.12 1.88
C SER A 13 9.10 2.66 0.66
N VAL A 14 9.14 3.99 0.46
CA VAL A 14 8.57 4.65 -0.73
C VAL A 14 9.25 4.14 -1.99
N HIS A 15 10.57 3.89 -1.93
CA HIS A 15 11.33 3.36 -3.05
C HIS A 15 10.82 1.99 -3.51
N LYS A 16 10.53 1.06 -2.58
CA LYS A 16 9.91 -0.23 -2.93
C LYS A 16 8.50 -0.08 -3.48
N LEU A 17 7.73 0.87 -2.95
CA LEU A 17 6.39 1.17 -3.47
C LEU A 17 6.47 1.66 -4.94
N ARG A 18 7.32 2.65 -5.23
CA ARG A 18 7.56 3.15 -6.59
C ARG A 18 8.08 2.08 -7.54
N SER A 19 9.04 1.28 -7.08
CA SER A 19 9.60 0.17 -7.86
C SER A 19 8.52 -0.86 -8.21
N TRP A 20 7.61 -1.17 -7.27
CA TRP A 20 6.50 -2.07 -7.56
C TRP A 20 5.50 -1.44 -8.55
N LEU A 21 5.13 -0.17 -8.35
CA LEU A 21 4.20 0.53 -9.23
C LEU A 21 4.73 0.67 -10.66
N GLY A 22 6.03 0.94 -10.84
CA GLY A 22 6.66 1.05 -12.16
C GLY A 22 6.85 -0.27 -12.90
N ASN A 23 6.91 -1.40 -12.18
CA ASN A 23 7.09 -2.74 -12.77
C ASN A 23 5.81 -3.56 -12.79
N SER A 24 4.73 -3.10 -12.14
CA SER A 24 3.48 -3.85 -12.10
C SER A 24 2.84 -3.81 -13.48
N PRO A 25 2.47 -4.96 -14.08
CA PRO A 25 1.67 -4.94 -15.29
C PRO A 25 0.39 -4.14 -15.00
N ILE A 26 0.09 -3.17 -15.87
CA ILE A 26 -1.10 -2.33 -15.82
C ILE A 26 -2.31 -3.24 -16.10
N GLN A 27 -2.76 -3.95 -15.09
CA GLN A 27 -4.00 -4.72 -15.11
C GLN A 27 -4.84 -4.19 -13.96
N ASN A 28 -6.14 -4.01 -14.20
CA ASN A 28 -7.19 -3.53 -13.28
C ASN A 28 -7.29 -4.37 -11.99
N GLN A 29 -6.22 -4.45 -11.21
CA GLN A 29 -6.12 -5.26 -10.02
C GLN A 29 -6.20 -4.34 -8.81
N ARG A 30 -7.21 -4.62 -7.98
CA ARG A 30 -7.30 -4.09 -6.63
C ARG A 30 -6.27 -4.83 -5.77
N VAL A 31 -5.29 -4.11 -5.22
CA VAL A 31 -4.22 -4.68 -4.39
C VAL A 31 -4.21 -4.07 -3.00
N MET A 32 -3.64 -4.81 -2.05
CA MET A 32 -3.44 -4.32 -0.68
C MET A 32 -1.94 -4.11 -0.42
N PHE A 33 -1.53 -2.85 -0.30
CA PHE A 33 -0.19 -2.49 0.13
C PHE A 33 -0.08 -2.60 1.64
N VAL A 34 0.81 -3.45 2.12
CA VAL A 34 1.05 -3.67 3.55
C VAL A 34 2.28 -2.89 3.98
N THR A 35 2.07 -1.87 4.81
CA THR A 35 3.10 -1.04 5.43
C THR A 35 3.23 -1.34 6.92
N CYS A 36 4.35 -0.97 7.53
CA CYS A 36 4.46 -0.95 8.99
C CYS A 36 3.87 0.35 9.55
N ASN A 37 3.32 0.30 10.77
CA ASN A 37 2.90 1.46 11.54
C ASN A 37 4.08 2.14 12.28
N LYS A 38 3.80 3.18 13.05
CA LYS A 38 4.81 4.05 13.69
C LYS A 38 5.73 3.34 14.67
N THR A 39 5.37 2.18 15.22
CA THR A 39 6.21 1.40 16.13
C THR A 39 7.39 0.71 15.43
N SER A 40 7.45 0.71 14.09
CA SER A 40 8.62 0.27 13.33
C SER A 40 9.22 1.44 12.52
N ALA A 41 9.86 2.38 13.22
CA ALA A 41 10.36 3.64 12.65
C ALA A 41 11.21 3.49 11.37
N ARG A 42 12.03 2.44 11.25
CA ARG A 42 12.86 2.19 10.05
C ARG A 42 12.08 1.75 8.80
N LYS A 43 10.84 1.29 8.95
CA LYS A 43 9.99 0.77 7.85
C LYS A 43 8.64 1.49 7.78
N PHE A 44 8.48 2.54 8.57
CA PHE A 44 7.25 3.32 8.64
C PHE A 44 7.08 4.11 7.35
N LEU A 45 5.90 3.96 6.75
CA LEU A 45 5.45 4.80 5.65
C LEU A 45 4.26 5.60 6.16
N SER A 46 4.37 6.93 6.14
CA SER A 46 3.22 7.75 6.48
C SER A 46 2.12 7.53 5.45
N ARG A 47 0.87 7.68 5.91
CA ARG A 47 -0.31 7.63 5.04
C ARG A 47 -0.16 8.58 3.85
N GLU A 48 0.29 9.80 4.11
CA GLU A 48 0.45 10.82 3.08
C GLU A 48 1.47 10.40 2.03
N SER A 49 2.60 9.80 2.44
CA SER A 49 3.60 9.30 1.49
C SER A 49 3.04 8.18 0.60
N VAL A 50 2.27 7.26 1.18
CA VAL A 50 1.64 6.17 0.42
C VAL A 50 0.60 6.71 -0.56
N GLN A 51 -0.30 7.59 -0.10
CA GLN A 51 -1.34 8.19 -0.93
C GLN A 51 -0.74 9.04 -2.05
N LYS A 52 0.23 9.89 -1.75
CA LYS A 52 0.92 10.72 -2.75
C LYS A 52 1.61 9.85 -3.80
N THR A 53 2.32 8.83 -3.37
CA THR A 53 3.03 7.92 -4.29
C THR A 53 2.07 7.13 -5.16
N LEU A 54 0.92 6.69 -4.62
CA LEU A 54 -0.08 5.99 -5.41
C LEU A 54 -0.74 6.93 -6.43
N ALA A 55 -1.09 8.15 -6.02
CA ALA A 55 -1.65 9.16 -6.91
C ALA A 55 -0.68 9.55 -8.05
N GLU A 56 0.63 9.64 -7.78
CA GLU A 56 1.68 9.87 -8.79
C GLU A 56 1.66 8.83 -9.93
N TYR A 57 1.16 7.62 -9.67
CA TYR A 57 1.08 6.51 -10.64
C TYR A 57 -0.36 6.23 -11.11
N GLY A 58 -1.32 7.11 -10.82
CA GLY A 58 -2.73 6.93 -11.21
C GLY A 58 -3.51 5.93 -10.35
N TRP A 59 -3.01 5.56 -9.18
CA TRP A 59 -3.70 4.67 -8.26
C TRP A 59 -4.52 5.45 -7.23
N ALA A 60 -5.79 5.05 -7.05
CA ALA A 60 -6.67 5.57 -6.02
C ALA A 60 -6.57 4.73 -4.75
N VAL A 61 -6.44 5.38 -3.59
CA VAL A 61 -6.49 4.72 -2.28
C VAL A 61 -7.93 4.66 -1.80
N GLU A 62 -8.40 3.45 -1.46
CA GLU A 62 -9.78 3.22 -1.09
C GLU A 62 -9.94 3.05 0.43
N THR A 63 -9.55 1.89 0.95
CA THR A 63 -9.83 1.47 2.33
C THR A 63 -8.54 1.09 3.05
N ARG A 64 -8.50 1.36 4.35
CA ARG A 64 -7.40 0.98 5.22
C ARG A 64 -7.83 -0.05 6.25
N TYR A 65 -6.92 -0.96 6.55
CA TYR A 65 -7.08 -1.99 7.56
C TYR A 65 -5.89 -1.98 8.51
N THR A 66 -6.15 -1.98 9.81
CA THR A 66 -5.13 -2.38 10.79
C THR A 66 -5.03 -3.90 10.70
N LEU A 67 -3.85 -4.39 10.33
CA LEU A 67 -3.53 -5.82 10.31
C LEU A 67 -2.85 -6.19 11.64
N ASN A 68 -2.60 -7.49 11.86
CA ASN A 68 -2.01 -7.97 13.11
C ASN A 68 -0.75 -7.19 13.53
N GLY A 69 -0.73 -6.79 14.80
CA GLY A 69 0.36 -6.08 15.44
C GLY A 69 0.60 -4.70 14.84
N ASN A 70 1.71 -4.58 14.12
CA ASN A 70 2.30 -3.32 13.68
C ASN A 70 2.14 -3.05 12.18
N LEU A 71 1.09 -3.62 11.56
CA LEU A 71 0.90 -3.60 10.11
C LEU A 71 -0.37 -2.84 9.72
N VAL A 72 -0.29 -2.11 8.62
CA VAL A 72 -1.42 -1.39 8.02
C VAL A 72 -1.53 -1.80 6.57
N GLY A 73 -2.71 -2.29 6.18
CA GLY A 73 -3.06 -2.54 4.79
C GLY A 73 -3.74 -1.32 4.17
N HIS A 74 -3.25 -0.85 3.03
CA HIS A 74 -3.87 0.18 2.20
C HIS A 74 -4.36 -0.49 0.93
N VAL A 75 -5.67 -0.55 0.74
CA VAL A 75 -6.27 -1.03 -0.50
C VAL A 75 -6.20 0.09 -1.53
N ALA A 76 -5.72 -0.25 -2.72
CA ALA A 76 -5.67 0.66 -3.85
C ALA A 76 -6.00 -0.06 -5.14
N SER A 77 -6.56 0.70 -6.08
CA SER A 77 -6.86 0.26 -7.45
C SER A 77 -6.33 1.29 -8.43
N LEU A 78 -5.98 0.85 -9.63
CA LEU A 78 -5.72 1.76 -10.74
C LEU A 78 -7.03 2.50 -11.09
N SER A 79 -6.96 3.82 -11.19
CA SER A 79 -8.09 4.68 -11.56
C SER A 79 -8.06 5.06 -13.03
#